data_AF-A0AAW9VC15-F1
#
_entry.id   AF-A0AAW9VC15-F1
#
_cell.length_a   1.000
_cell.length_b   1.000
_cell.length_c   1.000
_cell.angle_alpha   90.00
_cell.angle_beta   90.00
_cell.angle_gamma   90.00
#
_symmetry.space_group_name_H-M   'P 1'
#
loop_
_entity.id
_entity.type
_entity.pdbx_description
1 polymer ?
#
loop_
_entity_poly.entity_id
_entity_poly.type
_entity_poly.pdbx_seq_one_letter_code
_entity_poly.pdbx_strand_id
1 'polypeptide(L)'
;MLPISSISPIATVVDTVSPVSVSSLEETVKKLFSDYAANASTEKQNIIEKSKNIDPSNAVQVLNLQDQVGQYTLALNMISTITHKVTSSIDTVIKAQ
;
A
#
# COMPACT_ATOMS: atom_id res chain seq x y z
N MET A 1 68.21 -14.56 20.68
CA MET A 1 66.74 -14.69 20.83
C MET A 1 66.12 -13.63 19.93
N LEU A 2 65.47 -14.03 18.84
CA LEU A 2 64.83 -13.13 17.88
C LEU A 2 63.42 -12.76 18.37
N PRO A 3 62.95 -11.51 18.18
CA PRO A 3 61.63 -11.09 18.64
C PRO A 3 60.53 -11.67 17.75
N ILE A 4 59.49 -12.19 18.39
CA ILE A 4 58.30 -12.74 17.74
C ILE A 4 57.47 -11.55 17.25
N SER A 5 57.27 -11.46 15.94
CA SER A 5 56.46 -10.42 15.32
C SER A 5 55.00 -10.57 15.75
N SER A 6 54.40 -9.46 16.21
CA SER A 6 53.00 -9.37 16.60
C SER A 6 52.08 -9.82 15.47
N ILE A 7 51.28 -10.85 15.72
CA ILE A 7 50.12 -11.23 14.91
C ILE A 7 49.10 -10.09 14.94
N SER A 8 48.81 -9.51 13.77
CA SER A 8 47.69 -8.58 13.59
C SER A 8 46.39 -9.23 14.06
N PRO A 9 45.54 -8.53 14.84
CA PRO A 9 44.24 -9.06 15.17
C PRO A 9 43.43 -9.21 13.88
N ILE A 10 42.99 -10.44 13.62
CA ILE A 10 41.97 -10.75 12.62
C ILE A 10 40.80 -9.81 12.93
N ALA A 11 40.54 -8.88 12.01
CA ALA A 11 39.36 -8.04 12.08
C ALA A 11 38.16 -8.99 12.12
N THR A 12 37.53 -9.08 13.28
CA THR A 12 36.20 -9.66 13.42
C THR A 12 35.33 -8.86 12.45
N VAL A 13 34.99 -9.46 11.31
CA VAL A 13 33.90 -8.99 10.49
C VAL A 13 32.68 -9.18 11.37
N VAL A 14 32.40 -8.17 12.20
CA VAL A 14 31.11 -7.99 12.83
C VAL A 14 30.15 -7.94 11.66
N ASP A 15 29.45 -9.05 11.50
CA ASP A 15 28.34 -9.23 10.61
C ASP A 15 27.47 -7.99 10.73
N THR A 16 27.62 -7.06 9.79
CA THR A 16 26.84 -5.83 9.77
C THR A 16 25.52 -6.23 9.15
N VAL A 17 24.79 -7.07 9.86
CA VAL A 17 23.38 -7.31 9.61
C VAL A 17 22.74 -5.97 9.95
N SER A 18 22.62 -5.12 8.93
CA SER A 18 21.79 -3.93 9.03
C SER A 18 20.44 -4.41 9.56
N PRO A 19 19.93 -3.89 10.68
CA PRO A 19 18.63 -4.28 11.15
C PRO A 19 17.65 -3.95 10.02
N VAL A 20 17.10 -4.99 9.39
CA VAL A 20 15.94 -4.81 8.53
C VAL A 20 14.88 -4.25 9.46
N SER A 21 14.63 -2.95 9.34
CA SER A 21 13.52 -2.30 10.00
C SER A 21 12.25 -2.94 9.46
N VAL A 22 11.81 -3.99 10.13
CA VAL A 22 10.48 -4.54 9.94
C VAL A 22 9.54 -3.48 10.47
N SER A 23 8.99 -2.68 9.56
CA SER A 23 7.93 -1.73 9.89
C SER A 23 6.87 -2.50 10.65
N SER A 24 6.36 -1.95 11.74
CA SER A 24 5.27 -2.61 12.45
C SER A 24 4.10 -2.84 11.48
N LEU A 25 3.30 -3.88 11.72
CA LEU A 25 2.11 -4.13 10.91
C LEU A 25 1.21 -2.88 10.88
N GLU A 26 1.11 -2.18 12.00
CA GLU A 26 0.36 -0.94 12.13
C GLU A 26 0.89 0.18 11.21
N GLU A 27 2.20 0.42 11.19
CA GLU A 27 2.82 1.41 10.29
C GLU A 27 2.62 1.03 8.82
N THR A 28 2.73 -0.25 8.49
CA THR A 28 2.48 -0.75 7.13
C THR A 28 1.05 -0.49 6.71
N VAL A 29 0.07 -0.79 7.58
CA VAL A 29 -1.35 -0.56 7.32
C VAL A 29 -1.65 0.94 7.20
N LYS A 30 -1.10 1.78 8.09
CA LYS A 30 -1.25 3.24 8.03
C LYS A 30 -0.73 3.80 6.71
N LYS A 31 0.46 3.34 6.29
CA LYS A 31 1.05 3.73 5.01
C LYS A 31 0.17 3.32 3.83
N LEU A 32 -0.22 2.03 3.75
CA LEU A 32 -1.07 1.53 2.67
C LEU A 32 -2.42 2.25 2.60
N PHE A 33 -3.02 2.53 3.75
CA PHE A 33 -4.26 3.31 3.82
C PHE A 33 -4.07 4.74 3.32
N SER A 34 -3.01 5.42 3.77
CA SER A 34 -2.70 6.79 3.35
C SER A 34 -2.45 6.87 1.84
N ASP A 35 -1.62 5.96 1.31
CA ASP A 35 -1.30 5.89 -0.12
C ASP A 35 -2.56 5.62 -0.94
N TYR A 36 -3.40 4.67 -0.51
CA TYR A 36 -4.66 4.38 -1.17
C TYR A 36 -5.64 5.55 -1.13
N ALA A 37 -5.81 6.21 0.03
CA ALA A 37 -6.71 7.34 0.18
C ALA A 37 -6.32 8.52 -0.70
N ALA A 38 -5.01 8.83 -0.79
CA ALA A 38 -4.49 9.87 -1.67
C ALA A 38 -4.73 9.52 -3.15
N ASN A 39 -4.46 8.27 -3.54
CA ASN A 39 -4.68 7.80 -4.91
C ASN A 39 -6.17 7.80 -5.29
N ALA A 40 -7.05 7.32 -4.42
CA ALA A 40 -8.49 7.32 -4.65
C ALA A 40 -9.07 8.73 -4.75
N SER A 41 -8.54 9.68 -3.97
CA SER A 41 -8.93 11.09 -4.06
C SER A 41 -8.49 11.70 -5.38
N THR A 42 -7.23 11.47 -5.78
CA THR A 42 -6.68 11.93 -7.06
C THR A 42 -7.46 11.36 -8.24
N GLU A 43 -7.75 10.06 -8.22
CA GLU A 43 -8.48 9.38 -9.28
C GLU A 43 -9.92 9.91 -9.43
N LYS A 44 -10.59 10.17 -8.30
CA LYS A 44 -11.89 10.84 -8.31
C LYS A 44 -11.83 12.21 -9.00
N GLN A 45 -10.82 13.02 -8.70
CA GLN A 45 -10.67 14.32 -9.34
C GLN A 45 -10.37 14.19 -10.83
N ASN A 46 -9.51 13.24 -11.22
CA ASN A 46 -9.22 12.93 -12.62
C ASN A 46 -10.50 12.53 -13.39
N ILE A 47 -11.34 11.66 -12.82
CA ILE A 47 -12.64 11.29 -13.39
C ILE A 47 -13.53 12.54 -13.56
N ILE A 48 -13.61 13.40 -12.55
CA ILE A 48 -14.42 14.63 -12.60
C ILE A 48 -13.89 15.57 -13.68
N GLU A 49 -12.58 15.78 -13.76
CA GLU A 49 -11.96 16.64 -14.76
C GLU A 49 -12.15 16.09 -16.17
N LYS A 50 -11.96 14.78 -16.38
CA LYS A 50 -12.26 14.12 -17.66
C LYS A 50 -13.72 14.32 -18.03
N SER A 51 -14.64 14.08 -17.10
CA SER A 51 -16.09 14.21 -17.36
C SER A 51 -16.50 15.61 -17.85
N LYS A 52 -15.80 16.66 -17.40
CA LYS A 52 -16.05 18.05 -17.84
C LYS A 52 -15.53 18.34 -19.24
N ASN A 53 -14.57 17.56 -19.72
CA ASN A 53 -13.83 17.82 -20.95
C ASN A 53 -14.11 16.80 -22.06
N ILE A 54 -14.92 15.75 -21.80
CA ILE A 54 -15.27 14.78 -22.85
C ILE A 54 -16.26 15.37 -23.85
N ASP A 55 -16.13 14.93 -25.11
CA ASP A 55 -17.20 15.10 -26.10
C ASP A 55 -18.24 13.98 -25.92
N PRO A 56 -19.49 14.28 -25.52
CA PRO A 56 -20.53 13.28 -25.33
C PRO A 56 -20.97 12.60 -26.63
N SER A 57 -20.66 13.18 -27.79
CA SER A 57 -20.92 12.57 -29.11
C SER A 57 -19.84 11.56 -29.50
N ASN A 58 -18.70 11.55 -28.78
CA ASN A 58 -17.61 10.63 -29.02
C ASN A 58 -17.75 9.39 -28.12
N ALA A 59 -18.32 8.33 -28.69
CA ALA A 59 -18.58 7.07 -27.98
C ALA A 59 -17.33 6.45 -27.34
N VAL A 60 -16.14 6.60 -27.94
CA VAL A 60 -14.89 6.05 -27.39
C VAL A 60 -14.48 6.79 -26.12
N GLN A 61 -14.60 8.11 -26.10
CA GLN A 61 -14.29 8.92 -24.91
C GLN A 61 -15.27 8.63 -23.77
N VAL A 62 -16.56 8.51 -24.09
CA VAL A 62 -17.60 8.17 -23.12
C VAL A 62 -17.36 6.78 -22.53
N LEU A 63 -17.03 5.78 -23.36
CA LEU A 63 -16.77 4.42 -22.89
C LEU A 63 -15.52 4.35 -21.99
N ASN A 64 -14.45 5.06 -22.36
CA ASN A 64 -13.25 5.13 -21.53
C ASN A 64 -13.52 5.78 -20.16
N LEU A 65 -14.33 6.84 -20.12
CA LEU A 65 -14.73 7.46 -18.87
C LEU A 65 -15.59 6.49 -18.03
N GLN A 66 -16.51 5.76 -18.66
CA GLN A 66 -17.34 4.77 -18.00
C GLN A 66 -16.51 3.63 -17.39
N ASP A 67 -15.54 3.11 -18.13
CA ASP A 67 -14.63 2.07 -17.65
C ASP A 67 -13.84 2.56 -16.42
N GLN A 68 -13.27 3.76 -16.50
CA GLN A 68 -12.53 4.36 -15.40
C GLN A 68 -13.40 4.55 -14.14
N VAL A 69 -14.63 5.05 -14.30
CA VAL A 69 -15.61 5.16 -13.19
C VAL A 69 -15.97 3.79 -12.62
N GLY A 70 -16.16 2.79 -13.49
CA GLY A 70 -16.49 1.42 -13.11
C GLY A 70 -15.39 0.81 -12.25
N GLN A 71 -14.14 0.91 -12.69
CA GLN A 71 -12.98 0.39 -11.98
C GLN A 71 -12.76 1.10 -10.64
N TYR A 72 -12.91 2.42 -10.59
CA TYR A 72 -12.85 3.19 -9.35
C TYR A 72 -13.90 2.72 -8.33
N THR A 73 -15.14 2.56 -8.78
CA THR A 73 -16.26 2.12 -7.93
C THR A 73 -16.07 0.70 -7.45
N LEU A 74 -15.63 -0.20 -8.33
CA LEU A 74 -15.38 -1.59 -8.02
C LEU A 74 -14.28 -1.74 -6.95
N ALA A 75 -13.18 -1.00 -7.08
CA ALA A 75 -12.08 -1.01 -6.11
C ALA A 75 -12.55 -0.56 -4.71
N LEU A 76 -13.28 0.56 -4.63
CA LEU A 76 -13.80 1.06 -3.35
C LEU A 76 -14.77 0.07 -2.69
N ASN A 77 -15.67 -0.53 -3.48
CA ASN A 77 -16.63 -1.50 -2.96
C ASN A 77 -15.94 -2.77 -2.44
N MET A 78 -14.92 -3.26 -3.13
CA MET A 78 -14.13 -4.40 -2.65
C MET A 78 -13.44 -4.10 -1.32
N ILE A 79 -12.77 -2.95 -1.21
CA ILE A 79 -12.06 -2.56 0.01
C ILE A 79 -13.04 -2.38 1.17
N SER A 80 -14.18 -1.73 0.95
CA SER A 80 -15.23 -1.59 1.95
C SER A 80 -15.74 -2.94 2.43
N THR A 81 -16.01 -3.86 1.49
CA THR A 81 -16.50 -5.21 1.80
C THR A 81 -15.48 -6.02 2.60
N ILE A 82 -14.22 -6.03 2.17
CA ILE A 82 -13.15 -6.75 2.86
C ILE A 82 -12.98 -6.18 4.27
N THR A 83 -12.90 -4.85 4.40
CA THR A 83 -12.77 -4.19 5.70
C THR A 83 -13.92 -4.57 6.64
N HIS A 84 -15.15 -4.52 6.15
CA HIS A 84 -16.33 -4.90 6.94
C HIS A 84 -16.29 -6.37 7.38
N LYS A 85 -15.95 -7.29 6.46
CA LYS A 85 -15.85 -8.72 6.76
C LYS A 85 -14.72 -9.04 7.74
N VAL A 86 -13.57 -8.39 7.62
CA VAL A 86 -12.44 -8.56 8.55
C VAL A 86 -12.83 -8.09 9.95
N THR A 87 -13.37 -6.88 10.09
CA THR A 87 -13.80 -6.36 11.39
C THR A 87 -14.89 -7.23 12.03
N SER A 88 -15.85 -7.69 11.24
CA SER A 88 -16.90 -8.61 11.72
C SER A 88 -16.33 -9.97 12.17
N SER A 89 -15.32 -10.48 11.49
CA SER A 89 -14.66 -11.73 11.88
C SER A 89 -13.89 -11.58 13.19
N ILE A 90 -13.19 -10.45 13.37
CA ILE A 90 -12.50 -10.11 14.61
C ILE A 90 -13.51 -10.00 15.76
N ASP A 91 -14.61 -9.26 15.57
CA ASP A 91 -15.67 -9.10 16.57
C ASP A 91 -16.28 -10.45 16.98
N THR A 92 -16.50 -11.34 16.01
CA THR A 92 -16.99 -12.71 16.28
C THR A 92 -16.03 -13.50 17.15
N VAL A 93 -14.71 -13.44 16.87
CA VAL A 93 -13.69 -14.15 17.65
C VAL A 93 -13.54 -13.56 19.05
N ILE A 94 -13.62 -12.24 19.20
CA ILE A 94 -13.52 -11.57 20.51
C ILE A 94 -14.74 -11.91 21.38
N LYS A 95 -15.96 -11.90 20.82
CA LYS A 95 -17.19 -12.21 21.55
C LYS A 95 -17.35 -13.69 21.92
N ALA A 96 -16.64 -14.58 21.23
CA ALA A 96 -16.68 -16.02 21.49
C ALA A 96 -15.75 -16.45 22.65
N GLN A 97 -14.96 -15.53 23.21
CA GLN A 97 -14.13 -15.74 24.40
C GLN A 97 -14.90 -15.34 25.67
#